data_AF-A0A7R9QLF5-F1
#
_entry.id   AF-A0A7R9QLF5-F1
#
_cell.length_a   1.000
_cell.length_b   1.000
_cell.length_c   1.000
_cell.angle_alpha   90.00
_cell.angle_beta   90.00
_cell.angle_gamma   90.00
#
_symmetry.space_group_name_H-M   'P 1'
#
loop_
_entity.id
_entity.type
_entity.pdbx_description
1 polymer ?
#
loop_
_entity_poly.entity_id
_entity_poly.type
_entity_poly.pdbx_seq_one_letter_code
_entity_poly.pdbx_strand_id
1 'polypeptide(L)'
;IDKINSTARAPTDQPNANSQYPCRECNKVFNRQERLASHMASHRPHRCTITNCGKEFKFKAHLARHCATSHGLAMRSGSPRPIMKTRAAFYLCATLAARVARRLCSKVLRPRHATRNPFLPININAIRIECATKFANGIPPMPKTKPIERGNVRTISHR
;
A
#
# COMPACT_ATOMS: atom_id res chain seq x y z
N ILE A 1 19.53 14.07 -32.59
CA ILE A 1 19.23 13.03 -33.60
C ILE A 1 19.47 11.68 -32.94
N ASP A 2 18.53 10.84 -32.51
CA ASP A 2 17.07 10.85 -32.36
C ASP A 2 16.66 9.60 -31.55
N LYS A 3 15.54 9.69 -30.81
CA LYS A 3 14.62 8.61 -30.32
C LYS A 3 15.20 7.65 -29.24
N ILE A 4 14.74 7.61 -27.98
CA ILE A 4 13.42 7.37 -27.34
C ILE A 4 12.77 6.01 -27.73
N ASN A 5 12.34 5.26 -26.69
CA ASN A 5 11.37 4.14 -26.62
C ASN A 5 11.89 2.71 -26.88
N SER A 6 11.44 1.62 -26.22
CA SER A 6 10.27 1.37 -25.36
C SER A 6 10.49 0.12 -24.49
N THR A 7 9.85 0.10 -23.33
CA THR A 7 9.63 -1.06 -22.47
C THR A 7 8.88 -2.16 -23.20
N ALA A 8 9.41 -3.38 -23.19
CA ALA A 8 8.75 -4.57 -23.70
C ALA A 8 7.48 -4.84 -22.87
N ARG A 9 6.32 -4.63 -23.51
CA ARG A 9 5.01 -4.96 -22.96
C ARG A 9 4.69 -6.41 -23.32
N ALA A 10 4.27 -7.17 -22.31
CA ALA A 10 3.88 -8.57 -22.45
C ALA A 10 2.79 -8.77 -23.52
N PRO A 11 2.71 -9.96 -24.16
CA PRO A 11 1.78 -10.23 -25.24
C PRO A 11 0.34 -10.15 -24.72
N THR A 12 -0.46 -9.27 -25.31
CA THR A 12 -1.91 -9.25 -25.13
C THR A 12 -2.51 -10.47 -25.83
N ASP A 13 -3.22 -11.31 -25.08
CA ASP A 13 -4.06 -12.40 -25.58
C ASP A 13 -4.92 -11.95 -26.77
N GLN A 14 -4.79 -12.69 -27.87
CA GLN A 14 -5.66 -12.58 -29.04
C GLN A 14 -7.09 -13.03 -28.67
N PRO A 15 -8.15 -12.37 -29.18
CA PRO A 15 -9.51 -12.79 -28.89
C PRO A 15 -9.91 -14.00 -29.74
N ASN A 16 -10.20 -15.13 -29.10
CA ASN A 16 -10.91 -16.26 -29.71
C ASN A 16 -12.33 -15.81 -30.08
N ALA A 17 -12.68 -15.95 -31.36
CA ALA A 17 -13.89 -15.43 -31.99
C ALA A 17 -15.22 -16.11 -31.59
N ASN A 18 -15.29 -16.86 -30.49
CA ASN A 18 -16.57 -17.41 -30.03
C ASN A 18 -16.78 -17.44 -28.51
N SER A 19 -15.99 -16.70 -27.73
CA SER A 19 -16.23 -16.57 -26.29
C SER A 19 -17.36 -15.57 -26.03
N GLN A 20 -18.59 -16.08 -26.04
CA GLN A 20 -19.75 -15.36 -25.54
C GLN A 20 -19.73 -15.34 -24.00
N TYR A 21 -19.99 -14.18 -23.41
CA TYR A 21 -19.99 -13.93 -21.98
C TYR A 21 -21.42 -13.63 -21.51
N PRO A 22 -22.23 -14.65 -21.18
CA PRO A 22 -23.59 -14.46 -20.71
C PRO A 22 -23.62 -13.93 -19.27
N CYS A 23 -24.55 -13.02 -19.01
CA CYS A 23 -24.89 -12.59 -17.67
C CYS A 23 -25.62 -13.71 -16.92
N ARG A 24 -25.28 -13.91 -15.64
CA ARG A 24 -25.93 -14.92 -14.78
C ARG A 24 -27.20 -14.41 -14.10
N GLU A 25 -27.38 -13.09 -14.06
CA GLU A 25 -28.52 -12.42 -13.43
C GLU A 25 -29.58 -11.95 -14.45
N CYS A 26 -29.26 -11.94 -15.75
CA CYS A 26 -30.20 -11.62 -16.82
C CYS A 26 -29.78 -12.26 -18.14
N ASN A 27 -30.67 -12.29 -19.13
CA ASN A 27 -30.45 -12.97 -20.42
C ASN A 27 -29.58 -12.18 -21.41
N LYS A 28 -28.71 -11.25 -20.94
CA LYS A 28 -27.83 -10.47 -21.81
C LYS A 28 -26.51 -11.20 -22.06
N VAL A 29 -26.07 -11.22 -23.32
CA VAL A 29 -24.81 -11.84 -23.74
C VAL A 29 -23.86 -10.79 -24.27
N PHE A 30 -22.61 -10.81 -23.80
CA PHE A 30 -21.57 -9.87 -24.21
C PHE A 30 -20.49 -10.58 -25.02
N ASN A 31 -19.87 -9.88 -25.95
CA ASN A 31 -18.78 -10.41 -26.77
C ASN A 31 -17.37 -10.18 -26.18
N ARG A 32 -17.28 -9.54 -25.00
CA ARG A 32 -16.01 -9.29 -24.29
C ARG A 32 -16.19 -9.40 -22.79
N GLN A 33 -15.20 -9.98 -22.11
CA GLN A 33 -15.20 -10.17 -20.65
C GLN A 33 -15.25 -8.83 -19.89
N GLU A 34 -14.51 -7.82 -20.36
CA GLU A 34 -14.52 -6.47 -19.77
C GLU A 34 -15.92 -5.84 -19.78
N ARG A 35 -16.69 -6.06 -20.84
CA ARG A 35 -18.07 -5.56 -20.97
C ARG A 35 -19.02 -6.31 -20.04
N LEU A 36 -18.86 -7.64 -19.90
CA LEU A 36 -19.60 -8.41 -18.90
C LEU A 36 -19.27 -7.91 -17.48
N ALA A 37 -18.00 -7.67 -17.15
CA ALA A 37 -17.59 -7.20 -15.83
C ALA A 37 -18.17 -5.82 -15.48
N SER A 38 -18.13 -4.86 -16.42
CA SER A 38 -18.80 -3.56 -16.24
C SER A 38 -20.31 -3.69 -16.12
N HIS A 39 -20.93 -4.60 -16.89
CA HIS A 39 -22.35 -4.89 -16.79
C HIS A 39 -22.74 -5.50 -15.43
N MET A 40 -21.95 -6.42 -14.88
CA MET A 40 -22.18 -6.99 -13.54
C MET A 40 -22.18 -5.90 -12.47
N ALA A 41 -21.41 -4.83 -12.62
CA ALA A 41 -21.42 -3.70 -11.70
C ALA A 41 -22.70 -2.83 -11.76
N SER A 42 -23.53 -3.00 -12.80
CA SER A 42 -24.85 -2.35 -12.95
C SER A 42 -25.96 -3.10 -12.23
N HIS A 43 -25.78 -4.41 -12.02
CA HIS A 43 -26.71 -5.22 -11.25
C HIS A 43 -26.81 -4.74 -9.80
N ARG A 44 -28.01 -4.85 -9.24
CA ARG A 44 -28.34 -4.44 -7.88
C ARG A 44 -28.83 -5.67 -7.09
N PRO A 45 -27.90 -6.52 -6.61
CA PRO A 45 -28.26 -7.82 -6.02
C PRO A 45 -29.01 -7.70 -4.69
N HIS A 46 -29.09 -6.51 -4.08
CA HIS A 46 -29.68 -6.32 -2.76
C HIS A 46 -31.06 -5.66 -2.87
N ARG A 47 -32.11 -6.48 -2.93
CA ARG A 47 -33.51 -6.04 -2.97
C ARG A 47 -34.14 -6.00 -1.57
N CYS A 48 -35.01 -5.04 -1.34
CA CYS A 48 -35.83 -4.97 -0.15
C CYS A 48 -36.94 -6.03 -0.22
N THR A 49 -37.01 -6.91 0.77
CA THR A 49 -37.96 -8.03 0.85
C THR A 49 -39.30 -7.64 1.49
N ILE A 50 -39.50 -6.37 1.81
CA ILE A 50 -40.71 -5.88 2.47
C ILE A 50 -41.81 -5.68 1.42
N THR A 51 -42.99 -6.21 1.71
CA THR A 51 -44.20 -6.07 0.91
C THR A 51 -44.45 -4.59 0.61
N ASN A 52 -44.60 -4.25 -0.68
CA ASN A 52 -44.82 -2.91 -1.24
C ASN A 52 -43.60 -1.98 -1.38
N CYS A 53 -42.38 -2.39 -1.04
CA CYS A 53 -41.19 -1.53 -1.25
C CYS A 53 -40.40 -1.86 -2.53
N GLY A 54 -40.01 -3.11 -2.72
CA GLY A 54 -39.32 -3.60 -3.93
C GLY A 54 -38.01 -2.91 -4.32
N LYS A 55 -37.47 -1.97 -3.52
CA LYS A 55 -36.30 -1.16 -3.88
C LYS A 55 -35.02 -2.00 -3.94
N GLU A 56 -34.22 -1.75 -4.98
CA GLU A 56 -32.96 -2.46 -5.23
C GLU A 56 -31.74 -1.58 -5.02
N PHE A 57 -30.71 -2.14 -4.38
CA PHE A 57 -29.48 -1.44 -4.04
C PHE A 57 -28.26 -2.21 -4.53
N LYS A 58 -27.21 -1.44 -4.87
CA LYS A 58 -25.91 -1.99 -5.26
C LYS A 58 -25.15 -2.59 -4.08
N PHE A 59 -25.36 -2.10 -2.86
CA PHE A 59 -24.63 -2.52 -1.66
C PHE A 59 -25.56 -2.88 -0.50
N LYS A 60 -25.22 -3.93 0.26
CA LYS A 60 -25.96 -4.36 1.46
C LYS A 60 -26.09 -3.24 2.51
N ALA A 61 -25.08 -2.38 2.64
CA ALA A 61 -25.12 -1.23 3.55
C ALA A 61 -26.20 -0.20 3.17
N HIS A 62 -26.45 0.00 1.87
CA HIS A 62 -27.49 0.91 1.41
C HIS A 62 -28.88 0.34 1.66
N LEU A 63 -29.06 -0.97 1.42
CA LEU A 63 -30.29 -1.67 1.77
C LEU A 63 -30.55 -1.64 3.29
N ALA A 64 -29.54 -1.89 4.12
CA ALA A 64 -29.67 -1.84 5.58
C ALA A 64 -30.07 -0.45 6.08
N ARG A 65 -29.44 0.61 5.55
CA ARG A 65 -29.84 2.00 5.83
C ARG A 65 -31.28 2.26 5.42
N HIS A 66 -31.67 1.84 4.21
CA HIS A 66 -33.04 2.00 3.72
C HIS A 66 -34.06 1.28 4.60
N CYS A 67 -33.81 0.03 5.00
CA CYS A 67 -34.71 -0.70 5.91
C CYS A 67 -34.79 -0.04 7.29
N ALA A 68 -33.69 0.50 7.80
CA ALA A 68 -33.68 1.23 9.08
C ALA A 68 -34.49 2.53 8.99
N THR A 69 -34.35 3.32 7.91
CA THR A 69 -34.99 4.64 7.79
C THR A 69 -36.42 4.58 7.25
N SER A 70 -36.70 3.71 6.29
CA SER A 70 -37.98 3.66 5.59
C SER A 70 -38.95 2.64 6.19
N HIS A 71 -38.44 1.66 6.93
CA HIS A 71 -39.26 0.59 7.50
C HIS A 71 -39.02 0.35 8.99
N GLY A 72 -38.11 1.11 9.62
CA GLY A 72 -37.76 0.93 11.04
C GLY A 72 -37.10 -0.41 11.36
N LEU A 73 -36.68 -1.18 10.36
CA LEU A 73 -36.10 -2.51 10.55
C LEU A 73 -34.57 -2.41 10.62
N ALA A 74 -34.03 -2.75 11.78
CA ALA A 74 -32.59 -2.95 11.97
C ALA A 74 -32.17 -4.28 11.35
N MET A 75 -31.91 -4.30 10.04
CA MET A 75 -31.24 -5.44 9.44
C MET A 75 -29.84 -5.54 10.03
N ARG A 76 -29.56 -6.66 10.71
CA ARG A 76 -28.20 -7.02 11.12
C ARG A 76 -27.38 -7.18 9.85
N SER A 77 -26.73 -6.11 9.40
CA SER A 77 -25.63 -6.20 8.47
C SER A 77 -24.45 -6.82 9.21
N GLY A 78 -24.57 -8.10 9.57
CA GLY A 78 -23.45 -8.99 9.69
C GLY A 78 -22.84 -9.10 8.29
N SER A 79 -22.16 -8.04 7.88
CA SER A 79 -21.03 -8.20 7.01
C SER A 79 -19.90 -8.51 7.98
N PRO A 80 -19.26 -9.68 7.88
CA PRO A 80 -17.87 -9.73 8.25
C PRO A 80 -17.25 -8.68 7.33
N ARG A 81 -17.01 -7.46 7.81
CA ARG A 81 -15.96 -6.66 7.20
C ARG A 81 -14.76 -7.59 7.37
N PRO A 82 -14.08 -8.04 6.30
CA PRO A 82 -12.75 -8.55 6.49
C PRO A 82 -12.07 -7.42 7.26
N ILE A 83 -11.73 -7.65 8.52
CA ILE A 83 -10.80 -6.78 9.22
C ILE A 83 -9.53 -7.03 8.43
N MET A 84 -9.37 -6.28 7.33
CA MET A 84 -8.07 -6.09 6.72
C MET A 84 -7.25 -5.64 7.89
N LYS A 85 -6.33 -6.49 8.37
CA LYS A 85 -5.41 -6.13 9.44
C LYS A 85 -4.74 -4.87 8.91
N THR A 86 -5.21 -3.70 9.34
CA THR A 86 -4.59 -2.45 8.99
C THR A 86 -3.18 -2.59 9.52
N ARG A 87 -2.21 -2.16 8.70
CA ARG A 87 -0.78 -2.18 9.05
C ARG A 87 -0.66 -1.74 10.51
N ALA A 88 0.01 -2.53 11.33
CA ALA A 88 0.12 -2.25 12.75
C ALA A 88 0.69 -0.83 12.94
N ALA A 89 -0.03 0.00 13.69
CA ALA A 89 0.51 1.28 14.11
C ALA A 89 1.65 1.02 15.10
N PHE A 90 2.76 1.74 14.96
CA PHE A 90 3.90 1.63 15.88
C PHE A 90 4.54 3.00 16.12
N TYR A 91 5.15 3.15 17.29
CA TYR A 91 5.95 4.31 17.67
C TYR A 91 7.40 3.85 17.86
N LEU A 92 8.35 4.53 17.20
CA LEU A 92 9.77 4.21 17.29
C LEU A 92 10.56 5.45 17.73
N CYS A 93 11.07 5.44 18.96
CA CYS A 93 12.04 6.42 19.45
C CYS A 93 13.45 5.81 19.47
N ALA A 94 14.40 6.44 18.79
CA ALA A 94 15.76 5.92 18.69
C ALA A 94 16.54 6.14 20.00
N THR A 95 17.00 5.05 20.61
CA THR A 95 17.82 5.07 21.83
C THR A 95 19.17 5.76 21.61
N LEU A 96 19.80 6.24 22.68
CA LEU A 96 21.14 6.84 22.62
C LEU A 96 22.16 5.86 22.02
N ALA A 97 22.14 4.59 22.43
CA ALA A 97 22.96 3.53 21.87
C ALA A 97 22.78 3.41 20.34
N ALA A 98 21.54 3.45 19.84
CA ALA A 98 21.27 3.40 18.40
C ALA A 98 21.79 4.64 17.67
N ARG A 99 21.74 5.83 18.29
CA ARG A 99 22.30 7.06 17.71
C ARG A 99 23.83 7.02 17.63
N VAL A 100 24.49 6.54 18.68
CA VAL A 100 25.95 6.38 18.74
C VAL A 100 26.40 5.31 17.75
N ALA A 101 25.71 4.17 17.69
CA ALA A 101 25.99 3.05 16.78
C ALA A 101 25.99 3.49 15.31
N ARG A 102 25.02 4.31 14.88
CA ARG A 102 24.97 4.83 13.49
C ARG A 102 26.20 5.66 13.11
N ARG A 103 26.85 6.31 14.08
CA ARG A 103 28.07 7.10 13.85
C ARG A 103 29.31 6.21 13.87
N LEU A 104 29.45 5.36 14.89
CA LEU A 104 30.64 4.52 15.07
C LEU A 104 30.71 3.38 14.05
N CYS A 105 29.59 2.77 13.69
CA CYS A 105 29.49 1.68 12.72
C CYS A 105 29.13 2.22 11.32
N SER A 106 29.50 3.47 11.01
CA SER A 106 29.16 4.12 9.73
C SER A 106 29.75 3.41 8.51
N LYS A 107 30.89 2.72 8.67
CA LYS A 107 31.54 1.94 7.61
C LYS A 107 30.71 0.70 7.21
N VAL A 108 30.11 0.02 8.20
CA VAL A 108 29.27 -1.17 7.98
C VAL A 108 27.84 -0.77 7.61
N LEU A 109 27.25 0.20 8.32
CA LEU A 109 25.90 0.69 8.06
C LEU A 109 25.75 1.41 6.71
N ARG A 110 26.83 2.07 6.24
CA ARG A 110 26.87 2.87 5.01
C ARG A 110 25.64 3.80 4.88
N PRO A 111 25.49 4.81 5.75
CA PRO A 111 24.26 5.62 5.81
C PRO A 111 23.82 6.22 4.47
N ARG A 112 24.77 6.73 3.65
CA ARG A 112 24.48 7.32 2.33
C ARG A 112 23.86 6.33 1.34
N HIS A 113 24.20 5.04 1.46
CA HIS A 113 23.64 3.97 0.64
C HIS A 113 22.27 3.57 1.19
N ALA A 114 22.17 3.33 2.50
CA ALA A 114 20.92 2.93 3.16
C ALA A 114 19.79 3.96 2.96
N THR A 115 20.08 5.27 3.01
CA THR A 115 19.07 6.32 2.79
C THR A 115 18.50 6.34 1.38
N ARG A 116 19.25 5.83 0.39
CA ARG A 116 18.81 5.74 -1.01
C ARG A 116 18.13 4.40 -1.32
N ASN A 117 18.16 3.45 -0.39
CA ASN A 117 17.70 2.07 -0.61
C ASN A 117 16.81 1.59 0.55
N PRO A 118 15.56 2.09 0.69
CA PRO A 118 14.71 1.81 1.85
C PRO A 118 14.23 0.36 1.96
N PHE A 119 14.13 -0.34 0.82
CA PHE A 119 13.61 -1.71 0.75
C PHE A 119 14.71 -2.77 0.85
N LEU A 120 15.98 -2.37 0.79
CA LEU A 120 17.10 -3.30 0.94
C LEU A 120 17.36 -3.54 2.44
N PRO A 121 17.41 -4.79 2.89
CA PRO A 121 17.60 -5.10 4.30
C PRO A 121 19.01 -4.69 4.74
N ILE A 122 19.08 -3.97 5.86
CA ILE A 122 20.35 -3.62 6.49
C ILE A 122 20.87 -4.86 7.23
N ASN A 123 22.17 -5.16 7.11
CA ASN A 123 22.79 -6.26 7.83
C ASN A 123 22.93 -5.93 9.33
N ILE A 124 21.90 -6.28 10.11
CA ILE A 124 21.84 -6.01 11.56
C ILE A 124 22.91 -6.82 12.32
N ASN A 125 23.25 -8.02 11.86
CA ASN A 125 24.21 -8.89 12.54
C ASN A 125 25.63 -8.31 12.50
N ALA A 126 26.05 -7.80 11.34
CA ALA A 126 27.35 -7.14 11.21
C ALA A 126 27.44 -5.89 12.12
N ILE A 127 26.35 -5.11 12.21
CA ILE A 127 26.28 -3.94 13.09
C ILE A 127 26.34 -4.37 14.57
N ARG A 128 25.65 -5.44 14.96
CA ARG A 128 25.68 -5.96 16.34
C ARG A 128 27.07 -6.41 16.75
N ILE A 129 27.79 -7.14 15.88
CA ILE A 129 29.16 -7.57 16.14
C ILE A 129 30.10 -6.37 16.30
N GLU A 130 30.01 -5.38 15.41
CA GLU A 130 30.84 -4.17 15.49
C GLU A 130 30.48 -3.29 16.70
N CYS A 131 29.21 -3.24 17.09
CA CYS A 131 28.78 -2.56 18.31
C CYS A 131 29.28 -3.28 19.56
N ALA A 132 29.30 -4.62 19.57
CA ALA A 132 29.78 -5.38 20.73
C ALA A 132 31.27 -5.10 21.01
N THR A 133 32.09 -5.00 19.97
CA THR A 133 33.51 -4.65 20.14
C THR A 133 33.71 -3.19 20.57
N LYS A 134 32.91 -2.26 20.02
CA LYS A 134 33.04 -0.82 20.31
C LYS A 134 32.38 -0.38 21.61
N PHE A 135 31.40 -1.13 22.12
CA PHE A 135 30.69 -0.88 23.38
C PHE A 135 31.15 -1.78 24.53
N ALA A 136 32.31 -2.44 24.40
CA ALA A 136 32.85 -3.34 25.42
C ALA A 136 32.93 -2.69 26.81
N ASN A 137 33.19 -1.37 26.88
CA ASN A 137 33.28 -0.59 28.12
C ASN A 137 32.01 0.25 28.41
N GLY A 138 30.88 -0.12 27.81
CA GLY A 138 29.62 0.64 27.88
C GLY A 138 29.38 1.55 26.68
N ILE A 139 28.27 2.32 26.71
CA ILE A 139 27.87 3.20 25.62
C ILE A 139 28.77 4.44 25.64
N PRO A 140 29.63 4.66 24.62
CA PRO A 140 30.49 5.83 24.56
C PRO A 140 29.66 7.08 24.29
N PRO A 141 30.14 8.26 24.72
CA PRO A 141 29.50 9.53 24.41
C PRO A 141 29.43 9.75 22.91
N MET A 142 28.42 10.51 22.47
CA MET A 142 28.21 10.81 21.05
C MET A 142 29.46 11.47 20.45
N PRO A 143 30.04 10.90 19.37
CA PRO A 143 31.26 11.46 18.80
C PRO A 143 31.00 12.85 18.24
N LYS A 144 31.85 13.82 18.61
CA LYS A 144 31.81 15.20 18.13
C LYS A 144 32.24 15.23 16.66
N THR A 145 31.30 15.53 15.77
CA THR A 145 31.58 15.72 14.34
C THR A 145 31.77 17.20 14.04
N LYS A 146 32.74 17.53 13.18
CA LYS A 146 32.85 18.90 12.66
C LYS A 146 31.53 19.30 11.97
N PRO A 147 31.02 20.52 12.18
CA PRO A 147 29.88 21.03 11.43
C PRO A 147 30.13 20.87 9.93
N ILE A 148 29.12 20.43 9.19
CA ILE A 148 29.19 20.34 7.73
C ILE A 148 28.80 21.71 7.19
N GLU A 149 29.75 22.41 6.61
CA GLU A 149 29.48 23.64 5.87
C GLU A 149 28.81 23.29 4.54
N ARG A 150 27.55 23.71 4.38
CA ARG A 150 26.75 23.37 3.20
C ARG A 150 26.95 24.34 2.03
N GLY A 151 27.76 25.38 2.22
CA GLY A 151 27.94 26.48 1.27
C GLY A 151 26.72 27.42 1.22
N ASN A 152 26.87 28.53 0.50
CA ASN A 152 25.79 29.50 0.27
C ASN A 152 24.95 29.05 -0.95
N VAL A 153 23.64 29.32 -0.92
CA VAL A 153 22.73 29.03 -2.04
C VAL A 153 23.22 29.67 -3.34
N ARG A 154 23.72 30.92 -3.26
CA ARG A 154 24.28 31.62 -4.43
C ARG A 154 25.49 30.88 -5.01
N THR A 155 26.40 30.37 -4.18
CA THR A 155 27.60 29.67 -4.65
C THR A 155 27.28 28.27 -5.19
N ILE A 156 26.22 27.62 -4.70
CA ILE A 156 25.74 26.35 -5.27
C ILE A 156 25.05 26.57 -6.63
N SER A 157 24.29 27.65 -6.80
CA SER A 157 23.53 27.92 -8.03
C SER A 157 24.41 28.24 -9.24
N HIS A 158 25.63 28.75 -9.02
CA HIS A 158 26.58 29.09 -10.08
C HIS A 158 27.53 27.94 -10.47
N ARG A 159 27.40 26.77 -9.84
CA ARG A 159 28.27 25.60 -10.03
C ARG A 159 27.61 24.56 -10.94
#